data_AF-A0A9D4FTK0-F1
#
_entry.id   AF-A0A9D4FTK0-F1
#
_cell.length_a   1.000
_cell.length_b   1.000
_cell.length_c   1.000
_cell.angle_alpha   90.00
_cell.angle_beta   90.00
_cell.angle_gamma   90.00
#
_symmetry.space_group_name_H-M   'P 1'
#
loop_
_entity.id
_entity.type
_entity.pdbx_description
1 polymer ?
#
loop_
_entity_poly.entity_id
_entity_poly.type
_entity_poly.pdbx_seq_one_letter_code
_entity_poly.pdbx_strand_id
1 'polypeptide(L)'
;MNASNTSNAGGDLSAASHILTVYKLLYEYVLPLIVFVGLIGNLTSIYLLQLDKQMRKVSSSVFLTSVLVSDTGMLMSLLLVWIESLGYPVNHLPAVCRINVYLTYVFGFLSIW
;
A
#
# COMPACT_ATOMS: atom_id res chain seq x y z
N MET A 1 22.29 44.01 3.60
CA MET A 1 21.13 43.11 3.38
C MET A 1 21.48 42.21 2.20
N ASN A 2 21.58 40.91 2.43
CA ASN A 2 22.30 39.94 1.60
C ASN A 2 21.41 39.40 0.46
N ALA A 3 21.73 39.72 -0.80
CA ALA A 3 20.97 39.33 -1.99
C ALA A 3 21.11 37.84 -2.38
N SER A 4 21.94 37.08 -1.67
CA SER A 4 22.18 35.65 -1.89
C SER A 4 21.17 34.72 -1.20
N ASN A 5 20.29 35.24 -0.32
CA ASN A 5 19.25 34.42 0.32
C ASN A 5 17.98 34.25 -0.54
N THR A 6 17.69 35.17 -1.45
CA THR A 6 16.46 35.14 -2.27
C THR A 6 16.56 34.20 -3.47
N SER A 7 17.76 33.96 -4.01
CA SER A 7 17.99 32.99 -5.08
C SER A 7 17.95 31.54 -4.59
N ASN A 8 18.42 31.24 -3.37
CA ASN A 8 18.25 29.91 -2.76
C ASN A 8 16.77 29.64 -2.46
N ALA A 9 16.04 30.60 -1.89
CA ALA A 9 14.60 30.43 -1.60
C ALA A 9 13.75 30.18 -2.86
N GLY A 10 14.10 30.80 -3.99
CA GLY A 10 13.42 30.56 -5.28
C GLY A 10 13.71 29.18 -5.88
N GLY A 11 14.96 28.70 -5.76
CA GLY A 11 15.35 27.36 -6.19
C GLY A 11 14.73 26.26 -5.33
N ASP A 12 14.72 26.45 -4.00
CA ASP A 12 14.11 25.52 -3.04
C ASP A 12 12.58 25.45 -3.20
N LEU A 13 11.92 26.57 -3.47
CA LEU A 13 10.48 26.62 -3.72
C LEU A 13 10.10 25.92 -5.04
N SER A 14 10.90 26.11 -6.10
CA SER A 14 10.70 25.41 -7.37
C SER A 14 10.90 23.90 -7.21
N ALA A 15 11.99 23.47 -6.56
CA ALA A 15 12.24 22.06 -6.27
C ALA A 15 11.12 21.44 -5.41
N ALA A 16 10.67 22.14 -4.36
CA ALA A 16 9.56 21.71 -3.53
C ALA A 16 8.24 21.56 -4.32
N SER A 17 7.94 22.49 -5.24
CA SER A 17 6.74 22.42 -6.07
C SER A 17 6.73 21.20 -7.01
N HIS A 18 7.89 20.85 -7.57
CA HIS A 18 8.05 19.64 -8.38
C HIS A 18 7.86 18.37 -7.54
N ILE A 19 8.45 18.32 -6.33
CA ILE A 19 8.30 17.20 -5.40
C ILE A 19 6.84 17.00 -5.00
N LEU A 20 6.11 18.07 -4.66
CA LEU A 20 4.68 17.98 -4.33
C LEU A 20 3.84 17.45 -5.51
N THR A 21 4.16 17.86 -6.74
CA THR A 21 3.44 17.42 -7.94
C THR A 21 3.64 15.92 -8.18
N VAL A 22 4.87 15.44 -8.06
CA VAL A 22 5.20 14.00 -8.19
C VAL A 22 4.54 13.20 -7.06
N TYR A 23 4.59 13.70 -5.83
CA TYR A 23 3.93 13.07 -4.68
C TYR A 23 2.43 12.86 -4.94
N LYS A 24 1.73 13.90 -5.42
CA LYS A 24 0.30 13.80 -5.75
C LYS A 24 0.04 12.75 -6.82
N LEU A 25 0.82 12.73 -7.90
CA LEU A 25 0.67 11.71 -8.96
C LEU A 25 0.86 10.29 -8.42
N LEU A 26 1.88 10.07 -7.58
CA LEU A 26 2.16 8.75 -7.00
C LEU A 26 1.02 8.31 -6.06
N TYR A 27 0.63 9.18 -5.13
CA TYR A 27 -0.38 8.84 -4.12
C TYR A 27 -1.79 8.71 -4.71
N GLU A 28 -2.16 9.59 -5.62
CA GLU A 28 -3.54 9.67 -6.12
C GLU A 28 -3.81 8.65 -7.24
N TYR A 29 -2.81 8.34 -8.09
CA TYR A 29 -2.99 7.46 -9.26
C TYR A 29 -2.22 6.15 -9.19
N VAL A 30 -0.95 6.15 -8.76
CA VAL A 30 -0.13 4.92 -8.75
C VAL A 30 -0.53 4.02 -7.59
N LEU A 31 -0.83 4.59 -6.43
CA LEU A 31 -1.24 3.86 -5.23
C LEU A 31 -2.55 3.07 -5.38
N PRO A 32 -3.66 3.61 -5.94
CA PRO A 32 -4.83 2.78 -6.19
C PRO A 32 -4.57 1.76 -7.29
N LEU A 33 -3.80 2.10 -8.32
CA LEU A 33 -3.51 1.16 -9.42
C LEU A 33 -2.77 -0.08 -8.90
N ILE A 34 -1.74 0.10 -8.06
CA ILE A 34 -1.03 -1.04 -7.47
C ILE A 34 -1.95 -1.86 -6.55
N VAL A 35 -2.86 -1.20 -5.82
CA VAL A 35 -3.84 -1.89 -4.97
C VAL A 35 -4.82 -2.72 -5.77
N PHE A 36 -5.44 -2.16 -6.81
CA PHE A 36 -6.39 -2.89 -7.64
C PHE A 36 -5.73 -4.05 -8.40
N VAL A 37 -4.58 -3.81 -9.02
CA VAL A 37 -3.83 -4.85 -9.74
C VAL A 37 -3.39 -5.95 -8.77
N GLY A 38 -2.87 -5.58 -7.60
CA GLY A 38 -2.46 -6.53 -6.56
C GLY A 38 -3.63 -7.34 -6.00
N LEU A 39 -4.78 -6.71 -5.74
CA LEU A 39 -5.98 -7.41 -5.25
C LEU A 39 -6.48 -8.41 -6.29
N ILE A 40 -6.58 -8.02 -7.55
CA ILE A 40 -7.00 -8.93 -8.63
C ILE A 40 -6.02 -10.10 -8.76
N GLY A 41 -4.72 -9.83 -8.79
CA GLY A 41 -3.69 -10.86 -8.90
C GLY A 41 -3.71 -11.85 -7.73
N ASN A 42 -3.76 -11.34 -6.50
CA ASN A 42 -3.75 -12.16 -5.30
C ASN A 42 -5.04 -12.99 -5.17
N LEU A 43 -6.21 -12.38 -5.41
CA LEU A 43 -7.49 -13.10 -5.37
C LEU A 43 -7.59 -14.16 -6.45
N THR A 44 -7.12 -13.88 -7.67
CA THR A 44 -7.10 -14.86 -8.76
C THR A 44 -6.20 -16.03 -8.41
N SER A 45 -5.03 -15.77 -7.81
CA SER A 45 -4.10 -16.81 -7.39
C SER A 45 -4.69 -17.69 -6.28
N ILE A 46 -5.33 -17.08 -5.27
CA ILE A 46 -6.05 -17.84 -4.24
C ILE A 46 -7.14 -18.68 -4.87
N TYR A 47 -7.94 -18.12 -5.78
CA TYR A 47 -9.03 -18.82 -6.45
C TYR A 47 -8.53 -20.03 -7.26
N LEU A 48 -7.46 -19.85 -8.03
CA LEU A 48 -6.83 -20.93 -8.80
C LEU A 48 -6.28 -22.04 -7.90
N LEU A 49 -5.60 -21.69 -6.79
CA LEU A 49 -5.12 -22.66 -5.79
C LEU A 49 -6.28 -23.41 -5.11
N GLN A 50 -7.43 -22.74 -4.95
CA GLN A 50 -8.64 -23.33 -4.35
C GLN A 50 -9.34 -24.32 -5.29
N LEU A 51 -9.35 -24.01 -6.59
CA LEU A 51 -9.88 -24.86 -7.66
C LEU A 51 -9.04 -26.11 -7.85
N ASP A 52 -7.73 -26.01 -7.73
CA ASP A 52 -6.82 -27.13 -7.86
C ASP A 52 -6.80 -28.00 -6.57
N LYS A 53 -7.79 -28.91 -6.49
CA LYS A 53 -7.89 -29.89 -5.39
C LYS A 53 -6.70 -30.85 -5.29
N GLN A 54 -5.90 -31.02 -6.35
CA GLN A 54 -4.73 -31.91 -6.34
C GLN A 54 -3.55 -31.22 -5.63
N MET A 55 -3.38 -29.91 -5.82
CA MET A 55 -2.26 -29.14 -5.23
C MET A 55 -2.51 -28.72 -3.78
N ARG A 56 -3.76 -28.72 -3.30
CA ARG A 56 -4.14 -28.39 -1.90
C ARG A 56 -3.52 -29.28 -0.82
N LYS A 57 -3.04 -30.48 -1.16
CA LYS A 57 -2.39 -31.40 -0.21
C LYS A 57 -0.90 -31.12 0.00
N VAL A 58 -0.30 -30.31 -0.86
CA VAL A 58 1.12 -29.95 -0.76
C VAL A 58 1.24 -28.81 0.24
N SER A 59 2.06 -28.99 1.29
CA SER A 59 2.28 -27.97 2.32
C SER A 59 2.67 -26.60 1.73
N SER A 60 3.36 -26.60 0.59
CA SER A 60 3.73 -25.41 -0.16
C SER A 60 2.53 -24.60 -0.66
N SER A 61 1.43 -25.23 -1.08
CA SER A 61 0.24 -24.53 -1.57
C SER A 61 -0.52 -23.84 -0.45
N VAL A 62 -0.52 -24.44 0.76
CA VAL A 62 -1.12 -23.83 1.96
C VAL A 62 -0.31 -22.60 2.38
N PHE A 63 1.02 -22.72 2.38
CA PHE A 63 1.93 -21.58 2.62
C PHE A 63 1.75 -20.47 1.56
N LEU A 64 1.69 -20.81 0.28
CA LEU A 64 1.43 -19.82 -0.77
C LEU A 64 0.08 -19.13 -0.59
N THR A 65 -0.94 -19.86 -0.12
CA THR A 65 -2.25 -19.26 0.17
C THR A 65 -2.18 -18.29 1.35
N SER A 66 -1.44 -18.59 2.42
CA SER A 66 -1.28 -17.66 3.53
C SER A 66 -0.54 -16.39 3.13
N VAL A 67 0.50 -16.50 2.30
CA VAL A 67 1.22 -15.35 1.74
C VAL A 67 0.30 -14.49 0.88
N LEU A 68 -0.49 -15.09 -0.02
CA LEU A 68 -1.44 -14.35 -0.86
C LEU A 68 -2.53 -13.65 -0.02
N VAL A 69 -2.97 -14.28 1.07
CA VAL A 69 -3.92 -13.67 2.02
C VAL A 69 -3.27 -12.51 2.77
N SER A 70 -2.02 -12.64 3.23
CA SER A 70 -1.32 -11.54 3.90
C SER A 70 -1.06 -10.36 2.97
N ASP A 71 -0.72 -10.62 1.71
CA ASP A 71 -0.54 -9.57 0.70
C ASP A 71 -1.85 -8.84 0.42
N THR A 72 -2.96 -9.57 0.34
CA THR A 72 -4.30 -8.99 0.21
C THR A 72 -4.62 -8.07 1.41
N GLY A 73 -4.25 -8.49 2.61
CA GLY A 73 -4.36 -7.67 3.84
C GLY A 73 -3.50 -6.41 3.81
N MET A 74 -2.25 -6.51 3.38
CA MET A 74 -1.35 -5.35 3.19
C MET A 74 -1.89 -4.35 2.16
N LEU A 75 -2.46 -4.86 1.07
CA LEU A 75 -3.11 -4.02 0.05
C LEU A 75 -4.35 -3.32 0.59
N MET A 76 -5.13 -3.97 1.45
CA MET A 76 -6.25 -3.33 2.16
C MET A 76 -5.78 -2.22 3.11
N SER A 77 -4.67 -2.43 3.82
CA SER A 77 -4.01 -1.38 4.62
C SER A 77 -3.58 -0.18 3.78
N LEU A 78 -3.05 -0.42 2.58
CA LEU A 78 -2.70 0.63 1.60
C LEU A 78 -3.95 1.34 1.04
N LEU A 79 -5.04 0.61 0.83
CA LEU A 79 -6.33 1.19 0.39
C LEU A 79 -6.87 2.20 1.40
N LEU A 80 -6.73 1.93 2.71
CA LEU A 80 -7.12 2.88 3.76
C LEU A 80 -6.31 4.19 3.69
N VAL A 81 -5.02 4.09 3.36
CA VAL A 81 -4.15 5.27 3.12
C VAL A 81 -4.58 6.02 1.86
N TRP A 82 -4.96 5.32 0.80
CA TRP A 82 -5.49 5.97 -0.40
C TRP A 82 -6.81 6.70 -0.16
N ILE A 83 -7.73 6.11 0.61
CA ILE A 83 -9.02 6.75 0.93
C ILE A 83 -8.82 8.08 1.68
N GLU A 84 -7.75 8.20 2.48
CA GLU A 84 -7.39 9.47 3.11
C GLU A 84 -7.02 10.54 2.08
N SER A 85 -6.37 10.16 0.98
CA SER A 85 -6.06 11.09 -0.12
C SER A 85 -7.30 11.62 -0.84
N LEU A 86 -8.42 10.89 -0.81
CA LEU A 86 -9.72 11.34 -1.33
C LEU A 86 -10.45 12.32 -0.40
N GLY A 87 -9.87 12.66 0.75
CA GLY A 87 -10.44 13.61 1.71
C GLY A 87 -11.29 12.98 2.82
N TYR A 88 -11.31 11.64 2.94
CA TYR A 88 -11.95 10.96 4.06
C TYR A 88 -10.89 10.65 5.15
N PRO A 89 -10.90 11.32 6.32
CA PRO A 89 -9.87 11.14 7.35
C PRO A 89 -10.05 9.84 8.15
N VAL A 90 -10.15 8.70 7.47
CA VAL A 90 -10.39 7.38 8.09
C VAL A 90 -9.20 6.96 8.94
N ASN A 91 -7.96 7.24 8.50
CA ASN A 91 -6.75 6.96 9.28
C ASN A 91 -6.59 7.88 10.49
N HIS A 92 -7.27 9.03 10.52
CA HIS A 92 -7.19 9.94 11.66
C HIS A 92 -8.00 9.41 12.86
N LEU A 93 -8.87 8.42 12.64
CA LEU A 93 -9.53 7.71 13.74
C LEU A 93 -8.50 6.85 14.49
N PRO A 94 -8.35 7.03 15.81
CA PRO A 94 -7.33 6.35 16.60
C PRO A 94 -7.48 4.82 16.59
N ALA A 95 -8.70 4.32 16.41
CA ALA A 95 -8.97 2.89 16.27
C ALA A 95 -8.40 2.34 14.94
N VAL A 96 -8.66 3.02 13.82
CA VAL A 96 -8.24 2.58 12.49
C VAL A 96 -6.73 2.60 12.37
N CYS A 97 -6.07 3.68 12.81
CA CYS A 97 -4.62 3.79 12.76
C CYS A 97 -3.92 2.65 13.51
N ARG A 98 -4.35 2.35 14.75
CA ARG A 98 -3.77 1.28 15.56
C ARG A 98 -3.98 -0.10 14.94
N ILE A 99 -5.20 -0.35 14.43
CA ILE A 99 -5.52 -1.61 13.73
C ILE A 99 -4.68 -1.74 12.47
N ASN A 100 -4.57 -0.67 11.68
CA ASN A 100 -3.83 -0.68 10.43
C ASN A 100 -2.35 -1.01 10.67
N VAL A 101 -1.69 -0.31 11.60
CA VAL A 101 -0.31 -0.58 11.98
C VAL A 101 -0.12 -2.02 12.46
N TYR A 102 -1.00 -2.50 13.34
CA TYR A 102 -0.96 -3.88 13.84
C TYR A 102 -1.09 -4.91 12.71
N LEU A 103 -2.05 -4.72 11.82
CA LEU A 103 -2.27 -5.59 10.66
C LEU A 103 -1.05 -5.62 9.75
N THR A 104 -0.41 -4.48 9.49
CA THR A 104 0.81 -4.42 8.67
C THR A 104 1.94 -5.27 9.28
N TYR A 105 2.11 -5.23 10.60
CA TYR A 105 3.09 -6.09 11.28
C TYR A 105 2.74 -7.58 11.18
N VAL A 106 1.47 -7.92 11.39
CA VAL A 106 1.00 -9.31 11.31
C VAL A 106 1.18 -9.84 9.90
N PHE A 107 0.72 -9.12 8.88
CA PHE A 107 0.87 -9.55 7.49
C PHE A 107 2.33 -9.59 7.03
N GLY A 108 3.17 -8.66 7.50
CA GLY A 108 4.61 -8.72 7.26
C GLY A 108 5.26 -9.98 7.83
N PHE A 109 4.81 -10.44 9.01
CA PHE A 109 5.28 -11.70 9.59
C PHE A 109 4.77 -12.92 8.79
N LEU A 110 3.48 -12.96 8.45
CA LEU A 110 2.86 -14.05 7.68
C LEU A 110 3.38 -14.18 6.24
N SER A 111 3.94 -13.10 5.68
CA SER A 111 4.59 -13.15 4.37
C SER A 111 5.96 -13.85 4.42
N ILE A 112 6.59 -13.90 5.59
CA ILE A 112 7.94 -14.47 5.80
C ILE A 112 7.86 -15.90 6.35
N TRP A 113 6.89 -16.16 7.23
CA TRP A 113 6.74 -17.39 8.02
C TRP A 113 5.48 -18.17 7.68
#